data_AF-A0A3E2YQ69-F1
#
_entry.id   AF-A0A3E2YQ69-F1
#
_cell.length_a   1.000
_cell.length_b   1.000
_cell.length_c   1.000
_cell.angle_alpha   90.00
_cell.angle_beta   90.00
_cell.angle_gamma   90.00
#
_symmetry.space_group_name_H-M   'P 1'
#
loop_
_entity.id
_entity.type
_entity.pdbx_description
1 polymer ?
#
loop_
_entity_poly.entity_id
_entity_poly.type
_entity_poly.pdbx_seq_one_letter_code
_entity_poly.pdbx_strand_id
1 'polypeptide(L)' 'MPVPRGAYVDARMPTPAERAELDIPEGVPVQVVTVGGRVRGVYPSDRVRLSTS' A
#
# COMPACT_ATOMS: atom_id res chain seq x y z
N MET A 1 -7.43 8.16 -1.66
CA MET A 1 -6.53 8.77 -0.66
C MET A 1 -5.39 9.46 -1.41
N PRO A 2 -5.17 10.77 -1.20
CA PRO A 2 -4.09 11.49 -1.83
C PRO A 2 -2.73 11.01 -1.30
N VAL A 3 -1.77 10.84 -2.19
CA VAL A 3 -0.35 10.59 -1.86
C VAL A 3 0.50 11.72 -2.45
N PRO A 4 1.64 12.08 -1.82
CA PRO A 4 2.50 13.13 -2.33
C PRO A 4 2.91 12.90 -3.78
N ARG A 5 2.98 13.96 -4.58
CA ARG A 5 3.55 13.89 -5.94
C ARG A 5 5.00 13.42 -5.87
N GLY A 6 5.41 12.61 -6.84
CA GLY A 6 6.73 11.99 -6.88
C GLY A 6 6.88 10.78 -5.93
N ALA A 7 5.81 10.34 -5.28
CA ALA A 7 5.80 9.05 -4.60
C ALA A 7 5.87 7.90 -5.61
N TYR A 8 6.60 6.84 -5.26
CA TYR A 8 6.56 5.56 -5.96
C TYR A 8 5.49 4.69 -5.31
N VAL A 9 4.64 4.08 -6.12
CA VAL A 9 3.57 3.18 -5.66
C VAL A 9 3.78 1.84 -6.33
N ASP A 10 4.15 0.83 -5.55
CA ASP A 10 4.37 -0.54 -6.01
C ASP A 10 3.28 -1.47 -5.47
N ALA A 11 3.03 -2.57 -6.18
CA ALA A 11 2.12 -3.62 -5.73
C ALA A 11 2.91 -4.89 -5.37
N ARG A 12 2.54 -5.52 -4.25
CA ARG A 12 3.05 -6.85 -3.86
C ARG A 12 2.05 -7.60 -3.00
N MET A 13 2.32 -8.88 -2.76
CA MET A 13 1.58 -9.62 -1.72
C MET A 13 1.97 -9.10 -0.32
N PRO A 14 1.00 -9.04 0.63
CA PRO A 14 1.30 -8.68 2.01
C PRO A 14 2.16 -9.75 2.67
N THR A 15 2.96 -9.32 3.64
CA THR A 15 3.59 -10.22 4.61
C THR A 15 2.54 -10.81 5.56
N PRO A 16 2.83 -11.91 6.29
CA PRO A 16 1.91 -12.43 7.31
C PRO A 16 1.54 -11.41 8.39
N ALA A 17 2.48 -10.56 8.81
CA ALA A 17 2.25 -9.53 9.81
C ALA A 17 1.29 -8.45 9.30
N GLU A 18 1.53 -7.91 8.09
CA GLU A 18 0.63 -6.93 7.47
C GLU A 18 -0.76 -7.51 7.22
N ARG A 19 -0.83 -8.79 6.83
CA ARG A 19 -2.11 -9.48 6.63
C ARG A 19 -2.92 -9.52 7.92
N ALA A 20 -2.29 -9.83 9.04
CA ALA A 20 -2.94 -9.88 10.34
C ALA A 20 -3.30 -8.48 10.86
N GLU A 21 -2.39 -7.52 10.75
CA GLU A 21 -2.59 -6.15 11.27
C GLU A 21 -3.67 -5.38 10.50
N LEU A 22 -3.70 -5.54 9.18
CA LEU A 22 -4.62 -4.81 8.29
C LEU A 22 -5.87 -5.62 7.92
N ASP A 23 -6.04 -6.81 8.50
CA ASP A 23 -7.15 -7.74 8.23
C ASP A 23 -7.38 -7.96 6.73
N ILE A 24 -6.31 -8.41 6.04
CA ILE A 24 -6.28 -8.54 4.59
C ILE A 24 -6.75 -9.94 4.18
N PRO A 25 -7.81 -10.08 3.37
CA PRO A 25 -8.27 -11.36 2.87
C PRO A 25 -7.22 -12.05 2.00
N GLU A 26 -7.29 -13.37 1.91
CA GLU A 26 -6.41 -14.13 1.03
C GLU A 26 -6.49 -13.63 -0.42
N GLY A 27 -5.36 -13.66 -1.14
CA GLY A 27 -5.29 -13.22 -2.54
C GLY A 27 -5.30 -11.70 -2.74
N VAL A 28 -5.52 -10.89 -1.71
CA VAL A 28 -5.51 -9.42 -1.82
C VAL A 28 -4.06 -8.89 -1.73
N PRO A 29 -3.56 -8.16 -2.75
CA PRO A 29 -2.26 -7.50 -2.69
C PRO A 29 -2.33 -6.17 -1.94
N VAL A 30 -1.16 -5.64 -1.57
CA VAL A 30 -1.00 -4.31 -1.00
C VAL A 30 -0.31 -3.36 -1.97
N GLN A 31 -0.70 -2.08 -1.91
CA GLN A 31 0.02 -0.96 -2.50
C GLN A 31 1.00 -0.40 -1.47
N VAL A 32 2.28 -0.35 -1.80
CA VAL A 32 3.33 0.22 -0.95
C VAL A 32 3.70 1.59 -1.50
N VAL A 33 3.58 2.62 -0.66
CA VAL A 33 3.90 4.00 -1.04
C VAL A 33 5.25 4.37 -0.48
N THR A 34 6.19 4.73 -1.36
CA THR A 34 7.54 5.16 -1.01
C THR A 34 7.75 6.62 -1.37
N VAL A 35 8.20 7.43 -0.41
CA VAL A 35 8.46 8.86 -0.57
C VAL A 35 9.88 9.16 -0.09
N GLY A 36 10.71 9.76 -0.96
CA GLY A 36 12.11 10.06 -0.63
C GLY A 36 12.93 8.81 -0.25
N GLY A 37 12.64 7.67 -0.89
CA GLY A 37 13.31 6.39 -0.63
C GLY A 37 12.87 5.67 0.65
N ARG A 38 11.83 6.16 1.34
CA ARG A 38 11.29 5.54 2.57
C ARG A 38 9.84 5.13 2.39
N VAL A 39 9.49 3.96 2.91
CA VAL A 39 8.10 3.49 2.96
C VAL A 39 7.30 4.41 3.87
N ARG A 40 6.24 5.00 3.33
CA ARG A 40 5.32 5.91 4.01
C ARG A 40 4.07 5.18 4.50
N GLY A 41 3.67 4.14 3.78
CA GLY A 41 2.49 3.35 4.12
C GLY A 41 2.30 2.14 3.22
N VAL A 42 1.51 1.20 3.72
CA VAL A 42 1.11 -0.03 3.04
C VAL A 42 -0.41 -0.11 3.11
N TYR A 43 -1.06 -0.28 1.97
CA TYR A 43 -2.51 -0.15 1.84
C TYR A 43 -3.13 -1.36 1.14
N PRO A 44 -4.17 -2.01 1.69
CA PRO A 44 -4.90 -3.08 1.01
C PRO A 44 -5.51 -2.58 -0.31
N SER A 45 -5.26 -3.30 -1.40
CA SER A 45 -5.63 -2.84 -2.75
C SER A 45 -7.11 -2.99 -3.09
N ASP A 46 -7.84 -3.79 -2.32
CA ASP A 46 -9.29 -3.99 -2.44
C ASP A 46 -10.09 -2.81 -1.84
N ARG A 47 -9.55 -2.15 -0.82
CA ARG A 47 -10.26 -1.11 -0.04
C ARG A 47 -9.75 0.30 -0.30
N VAL A 48 -8.46 0.45 -0.62
CA VAL A 48 -7.82 1.77 -0.72
C VAL A 48 -7.41 2.06 -2.15
N ARG A 49 -7.98 3.13 -2.71
CA ARG A 49 -7.50 3.74 -3.96
C ARG A 49 -6.58 4.91 -3.64
N LEU A 50 -5.41 4.93 -4.25
CA LEU A 50 -4.42 6.01 -4.12
C LEU A 50 -4.52 6.96 -5.31
N SER A 51 -4.25 8.25 -5.08
CA SER A 51 -4.17 9.25 -6.15
C SER A 51 -3.00 10.21 -5.92
N THR A 52 -2.26 10.52 -6.98
CA THR A 52 -1.15 11.49 -6.97
C THR A 52 -1.56 12.87 -7.50
N SER A 53 -2.84 13.03 -7.83
CA SER A 53 -3.43 14.24 -8.42
C SER A 53 -3.30 15.45 -7.50
#